data_AF-A0A537IJP2-F1
#
_entry.id   AF-A0A537IJP2-F1
#
_cell.length_a   1.000
_cell.length_b   1.000
_cell.length_c   1.000
_cell.angle_alpha   90.00
_cell.angle_beta   90.00
_cell.angle_gamma   90.00
#
_symmetry.space_group_name_H-M   'P 1'
#
loop_
_entity.id
_entity.type
_entity.pdbx_description
1 polymer ?
#
loop_
_entity_poly.entity_id
_entity_poly.type
_entity_poly.pdbx_seq_one_letter_code
_entity_poly.pdbx_strand_id
1 'polypeptide(L)'
;MQRKLIIALLFCSLVMFSCTKLDQKFEGELTSSQVSSSGNTNTGALLTGIYNNLQPIFQDQAGVYALWEMTTDELIGPTRGPDWDDNGVWRVLHAQKYDGENQRIIDAFKNLNGIDFGATDLLRYSPTNQQKAEARFLRALADFMLLDGWGQVNYRDPGESVLTPSRVRKDADALNFIMTELAAIIPDLPDAPKYTANKNAARVLLMKCYLNKGVWASTATRVAPTFAAADMNQVIALADQVINSGLSSFTANYFDNFAPNNGTIGSENIFTEENKGGVQAGNIRSRWHSTMHYNQNPGGWNGFATLSDFYGKFEAADKRRGVNYPTPASPANPGNRNTVGFFLGQQYNLSNDQPLKDRTGAPLAFTAAVKNIEVGNNLEVTGIRVYKYPIDFVNDGGGNVDNDYVYFRLADVLLMKAEAILRGGTGTAAGPYGSTPLALVNYIRTLPSRGATLLATVTLDNLLDERGRELYMESWRRQDLVRFGKYLTPFQEKNYTSDNKYVLFPIPNRFLAVNPNLTQNPGY
;
A
#
# COMPACT_ATOMS: atom_id res chain seq x y z
N MET A 1 -31.77 79.58 11.85
CA MET A 1 -30.54 79.50 12.67
C MET A 1 -30.80 78.46 13.74
N GLN A 2 -30.15 77.28 13.63
CA GLN A 2 -29.83 76.30 14.70
C GLN A 2 -31.00 75.63 15.47
N ARG A 3 -30.96 74.42 16.03
CA ARG A 3 -30.05 73.26 16.07
C ARG A 3 -30.77 72.20 16.93
N LYS A 4 -30.71 70.94 16.50
CA LYS A 4 -30.25 69.77 17.27
C LYS A 4 -30.65 69.59 18.75
N LEU A 5 -31.37 68.48 18.99
CA LEU A 5 -31.10 67.36 19.92
C LEU A 5 -30.91 67.61 21.45
N ILE A 6 -31.27 66.52 22.18
CA ILE A 6 -30.80 66.01 23.49
C ILE A 6 -31.79 66.17 24.68
N ILE A 7 -31.82 65.12 25.52
CA ILE A 7 -32.39 64.96 26.88
C ILE A 7 -33.87 64.49 26.86
N ALA A 8 -34.33 63.35 27.42
CA ALA A 8 -33.87 62.50 28.51
C ALA A 8 -34.46 61.07 28.37
N LEU A 9 -33.64 60.04 28.60
CA LEU A 9 -33.99 58.99 29.55
C LEU A 9 -32.70 58.39 30.09
N LEU A 10 -32.42 58.79 31.32
CA LEU A 10 -31.31 58.46 32.21
C LEU A 10 -31.18 56.93 32.38
N PHE A 11 -29.96 56.42 32.20
CA PHE A 11 -29.09 55.93 33.29
C PHE A 11 -29.62 54.69 34.04
N CYS A 12 -29.21 53.52 33.55
CA CYS A 12 -28.91 52.38 34.41
C CYS A 12 -27.60 51.74 33.93
N SER A 13 -26.51 52.21 34.56
CA SER A 13 -25.30 51.46 34.92
C SER A 13 -24.66 50.54 33.87
N LEU A 14 -23.57 51.06 33.26
CA LEU A 14 -22.39 50.25 32.98
C LEU A 14 -21.82 49.73 34.31
N VAL A 15 -21.76 48.41 34.45
CA VAL A 15 -20.67 47.76 35.18
C VAL A 15 -19.97 46.87 34.18
N MET A 16 -18.79 47.31 33.75
CA MET A 16 -17.84 46.45 33.05
C MET A 16 -17.29 45.45 34.06
N PHE A 17 -17.73 44.19 33.96
CA PHE A 17 -16.89 43.07 34.36
C PHE A 17 -16.28 42.46 33.10
N SER A 18 -15.03 42.85 32.87
CA SER A 18 -14.08 42.11 32.08
C SER A 18 -13.90 40.73 32.72
N CYS A 19 -14.57 39.71 32.19
CA CYS A 19 -14.14 38.32 32.36
C CYS A 19 -13.11 38.01 31.28
N THR A 20 -11.89 38.54 31.46
CA THR A 20 -10.68 37.98 30.87
C THR A 20 -10.37 36.66 31.58
N LYS A 21 -10.93 35.57 31.04
CA LYS A 21 -10.41 34.19 31.07
C LYS A 21 -11.47 33.29 30.44
N LEU A 22 -11.48 33.27 29.12
CA LEU A 22 -12.05 32.14 28.40
C LEU A 22 -11.01 31.02 28.50
N ASP A 23 -11.12 30.15 29.50
CA ASP A 23 -10.43 28.86 29.47
C ASP A 23 -11.12 28.01 28.41
N GLN A 24 -10.76 28.26 27.15
CA GLN A 24 -11.21 27.45 26.04
C GLN A 24 -10.43 26.14 26.12
N LYS A 25 -10.96 25.19 26.89
CA LYS A 25 -10.48 23.81 26.84
C LYS A 25 -10.74 23.30 25.43
N PHE A 26 -9.66 23.01 24.74
CA PHE A 26 -9.67 22.38 23.43
C PHE A 26 -10.25 20.96 23.62
N GLU A 27 -11.56 20.81 23.48
CA GLU A 27 -12.27 19.51 23.49
C GLU A 27 -12.06 18.76 22.15
N GLY A 28 -10.83 18.78 21.62
CA GLY A 28 -10.43 18.07 20.41
C GLY A 28 -9.66 16.77 20.68
N GLU A 29 -9.24 16.58 21.93
CA GLU A 29 -8.53 15.38 22.38
C GLU A 29 -9.34 14.72 23.49
N LEU A 30 -9.59 13.41 23.36
CA LEU A 30 -10.08 12.62 24.49
C LEU A 30 -9.07 12.77 25.63
N THR A 31 -9.51 13.34 26.75
CA THR A 31 -8.64 13.44 27.91
C THR A 31 -8.39 12.04 28.48
N SER A 32 -7.25 11.85 29.13
CA SER A 32 -6.97 10.61 29.86
C SER A 32 -8.07 10.26 30.86
N SER A 33 -8.78 11.27 31.41
CA SER A 33 -9.96 11.06 32.27
C SER A 33 -11.20 10.61 31.50
N GLN A 34 -11.44 11.06 30.26
CA GLN A 34 -12.58 10.61 29.43
C GLN A 34 -12.40 9.16 28.95
N VAL A 35 -11.15 8.70 28.76
CA VAL A 35 -10.83 7.30 28.42
C VAL A 35 -10.86 6.38 29.66
N SER A 36 -10.68 6.93 30.86
CA SER A 36 -10.67 6.16 32.12
C SER A 36 -11.97 6.26 32.94
N SER A 37 -12.86 7.22 32.67
CA SER A 37 -14.14 7.40 33.37
C SER A 37 -15.19 6.34 33.03
N SER A 38 -14.96 5.46 32.05
CA SER A 38 -15.83 4.33 31.72
C SER A 38 -15.60 3.08 32.57
N GLY A 39 -14.71 3.12 33.58
CA GLY A 39 -14.45 1.97 34.47
C GLY A 39 -13.79 0.77 33.78
N ASN A 40 -13.45 0.90 32.49
CA ASN A 40 -12.78 -0.10 31.66
C ASN A 40 -11.91 0.69 30.68
N THR A 41 -10.57 0.59 30.80
CA THR A 41 -9.65 1.25 29.86
C THR A 41 -9.91 0.72 28.45
N ASN A 42 -10.50 1.53 27.58
CA ASN A 42 -10.94 1.11 26.24
C ASN A 42 -9.78 1.02 25.21
N THR A 43 -8.61 0.53 25.64
CA THR A 43 -7.42 0.35 24.79
C THR A 43 -7.68 -0.57 23.61
N GLY A 44 -8.55 -1.56 23.78
CA GLY A 44 -9.00 -2.45 22.70
C GLY A 44 -9.67 -1.68 21.56
N ALA A 45 -10.65 -0.81 21.86
CA ALA A 45 -11.30 -0.04 20.79
C ALA A 45 -10.38 1.01 20.17
N LEU A 46 -9.46 1.61 20.94
CA LEU A 46 -8.42 2.48 20.39
C LEU A 46 -7.54 1.72 19.39
N LEU A 47 -7.12 0.51 19.75
CA LEU A 47 -6.33 -0.35 18.86
C LEU A 47 -7.10 -0.71 17.59
N THR A 48 -8.38 -1.11 17.72
CA THR A 48 -9.26 -1.34 16.57
C THR A 48 -9.38 -0.10 15.69
N GLY A 49 -9.51 1.09 16.28
CA GLY A 49 -9.51 2.35 15.55
C GLY A 49 -8.22 2.59 14.75
N ILE A 50 -7.07 2.18 15.27
CA ILE A 50 -5.79 2.29 14.56
C ILE A 50 -5.75 1.32 13.37
N TYR A 51 -6.13 0.04 13.54
CA TYR A 51 -6.27 -0.90 12.42
C TYR A 51 -7.21 -0.34 11.34
N ASN A 52 -8.40 0.11 11.74
CA ASN A 52 -9.37 0.70 10.82
C ASN A 52 -8.82 1.90 10.03
N ASN A 53 -7.90 2.68 10.62
CA ASN A 53 -7.28 3.81 9.93
C ASN A 53 -6.26 3.38 8.85
N LEU A 54 -5.71 2.16 8.89
CA LEU A 54 -4.87 1.65 7.80
C LEU A 54 -5.68 1.46 6.52
N GLN A 55 -6.96 1.05 6.63
CA GLN A 55 -7.82 0.73 5.50
C GLN A 55 -7.80 1.82 4.39
N PRO A 56 -8.24 3.07 4.62
CA PRO A 56 -8.26 4.09 3.56
C PRO A 56 -6.85 4.53 3.09
N ILE A 57 -5.79 4.23 3.85
CA ILE A 57 -4.42 4.61 3.51
C ILE A 57 -3.82 3.68 2.46
N PHE A 58 -4.11 2.38 2.58
CA PHE A 58 -3.55 1.33 1.73
C PHE A 58 -4.51 0.81 0.65
N GLN A 59 -5.83 0.86 0.90
CA GLN A 59 -6.81 0.20 0.04
C GLN A 59 -7.40 1.10 -1.05
N ASP A 60 -7.38 2.42 -0.85
CA ASP A 60 -7.84 3.37 -1.86
C ASP A 60 -6.91 3.37 -3.10
N GLN A 61 -7.41 3.84 -4.23
CA GLN A 61 -6.59 4.03 -5.44
C GLN A 61 -5.54 5.14 -5.27
N ALA A 62 -5.73 6.04 -4.32
CA ALA A 62 -4.78 7.07 -3.91
C ALA A 62 -3.81 6.55 -2.83
N GLY A 63 -3.36 7.43 -1.94
CA GLY A 63 -2.57 7.07 -0.76
C GLY A 63 -1.28 6.30 -1.09
N VAL A 64 -1.03 5.26 -0.32
CA VAL A 64 0.16 4.40 -0.50
C VAL A 64 0.15 3.71 -1.85
N TYR A 65 -0.99 3.17 -2.28
CA TYR A 65 -1.04 2.44 -3.55
C TYR A 65 -0.61 3.32 -4.73
N ALA A 66 -1.14 4.54 -4.82
CA ALA A 66 -0.73 5.47 -5.87
C ALA A 66 0.77 5.74 -5.89
N LEU A 67 1.37 6.00 -4.73
CA LEU A 67 2.79 6.34 -4.68
C LEU A 67 3.70 5.14 -4.96
N TRP A 68 3.32 3.95 -4.50
CA TRP A 68 4.13 2.73 -4.66
C TRP A 68 3.90 1.99 -5.98
N GLU A 69 2.83 2.29 -6.72
CA GLU A 69 2.53 1.67 -8.01
C GLU A 69 2.53 2.65 -9.19
N MET A 70 1.85 3.80 -9.09
CA MET A 70 1.72 4.75 -10.22
C MET A 70 3.07 5.32 -10.67
N THR A 71 4.05 5.35 -9.77
CA THR A 71 5.39 5.87 -10.05
C THR A 71 6.34 4.81 -10.64
N THR A 72 5.82 3.65 -11.04
CA THR A 72 6.58 2.46 -11.46
C THR A 72 6.23 2.00 -12.87
N ASP A 73 6.83 0.88 -13.31
CA ASP A 73 6.52 0.22 -14.58
C ASP A 73 5.19 -0.57 -14.55
N GLU A 74 4.47 -0.64 -13.43
CA GLU A 74 3.27 -1.47 -13.30
C GLU A 74 1.96 -0.77 -13.70
N LEU A 75 1.83 0.51 -13.37
CA LEU A 75 0.55 1.22 -13.38
C LEU A 75 0.65 2.55 -14.12
N ILE A 76 -0.36 2.83 -14.93
CA ILE A 76 -0.57 4.12 -15.59
C ILE A 76 -1.99 4.60 -15.35
N GLY A 77 -2.12 5.88 -15.02
CA GLY A 77 -3.39 6.61 -14.90
C GLY A 77 -3.53 7.57 -16.07
N PRO A 78 -3.93 7.07 -17.26
CA PRO A 78 -3.98 7.90 -18.46
C PRO A 78 -5.14 8.88 -18.38
N THR A 79 -4.93 10.07 -18.91
CA THR A 79 -6.00 11.04 -19.13
C THR A 79 -6.76 10.67 -20.38
N ARG A 80 -8.09 10.58 -20.28
CA ARG A 80 -8.96 10.05 -21.32
C ARG A 80 -9.95 11.14 -21.75
N GLY A 81 -9.50 12.01 -22.65
CA GLY A 81 -10.27 13.19 -23.05
C GLY A 81 -10.54 14.11 -21.84
N PRO A 82 -11.81 14.37 -21.47
CA PRO A 82 -12.13 15.19 -20.30
C PRO A 82 -11.99 14.43 -18.96
N ASP A 83 -11.89 13.10 -18.99
CA ASP A 83 -11.87 12.26 -17.79
C ASP A 83 -10.42 11.98 -17.35
N TRP A 84 -10.21 11.78 -16.05
CA TRP A 84 -8.91 11.34 -15.48
C TRP A 84 -7.72 12.29 -15.70
N ASP A 85 -7.96 13.57 -15.98
CA ASP A 85 -6.89 14.58 -15.90
C ASP A 85 -6.49 14.82 -14.44
N ASP A 86 -7.47 15.06 -13.57
CA ASP A 86 -7.29 15.34 -12.13
C ASP A 86 -6.19 16.40 -11.87
N ASN A 87 -6.18 17.46 -12.67
CA ASN A 87 -5.14 18.50 -12.67
C ASN A 87 -3.72 17.94 -12.91
N GLY A 88 -3.63 16.90 -13.73
CA GLY A 88 -2.39 16.20 -14.09
C GLY A 88 -1.76 15.33 -13.00
N VAL A 89 -2.43 15.11 -11.86
CA VAL A 89 -1.81 14.48 -10.68
C VAL A 89 -1.25 13.08 -10.97
N TRP A 90 -1.97 12.25 -11.74
CA TRP A 90 -1.52 10.90 -12.10
C TRP A 90 -0.34 10.92 -13.07
N ARG A 91 -0.39 11.80 -14.07
CA ARG A 91 0.70 11.97 -15.04
C ARG A 91 1.98 12.43 -14.37
N VAL A 92 1.88 13.35 -13.40
CA VAL A 92 3.02 13.85 -12.63
C VAL A 92 3.67 12.74 -11.78
N LEU A 93 2.85 11.86 -11.18
CA LEU A 93 3.35 10.67 -10.47
C LEU A 93 4.04 9.69 -11.42
N HIS A 94 3.38 9.32 -12.53
CA HIS A 94 3.91 8.37 -13.52
C HIS A 94 5.19 8.86 -14.19
N ALA A 95 5.24 10.15 -14.51
CA ALA A 95 6.42 10.80 -15.06
C ALA A 95 7.57 10.97 -14.04
N GLN A 96 7.34 10.68 -12.75
CA GLN A 96 8.26 11.00 -11.67
C GLN A 96 8.71 12.47 -11.70
N LYS A 97 7.75 13.40 -11.81
CA LYS A 97 7.97 14.86 -11.88
C LYS A 97 7.23 15.63 -10.79
N TYR A 98 7.03 15.00 -9.64
CA TYR A 98 6.30 15.55 -8.49
C TYR A 98 7.16 16.50 -7.64
N ASP A 99 6.51 17.30 -6.81
CA ASP A 99 7.12 18.21 -5.84
C ASP A 99 6.38 18.16 -4.48
N GLY A 100 6.80 19.02 -3.55
CA GLY A 100 6.24 19.09 -2.19
C GLY A 100 4.79 19.59 -2.11
N GLU A 101 4.19 20.00 -3.24
CA GLU A 101 2.80 20.44 -3.35
C GLU A 101 1.88 19.34 -3.93
N ASN A 102 2.42 18.20 -4.34
CA ASN A 102 1.61 17.11 -4.86
C ASN A 102 0.67 16.56 -3.77
N GLN A 103 -0.64 16.70 -3.99
CA GLN A 103 -1.66 16.33 -3.01
C GLN A 103 -1.61 14.85 -2.58
N ARG A 104 -1.23 13.92 -3.48
CA ARG A 104 -1.16 12.49 -3.15
C ARG A 104 0.01 12.20 -2.22
N ILE A 105 1.14 12.88 -2.41
CA ILE A 105 2.31 12.82 -1.52
C ILE A 105 1.97 13.42 -0.16
N ILE A 106 1.34 14.59 -0.17
CA ILE A 106 0.87 15.30 1.02
C ILE A 106 -0.03 14.39 1.89
N ASP A 107 -1.01 13.73 1.27
CA ASP A 107 -2.00 12.92 1.99
C ASP A 107 -1.39 11.61 2.50
N ALA A 108 -0.58 10.92 1.69
CA ALA A 108 0.10 9.72 2.14
C ALA A 108 1.04 10.01 3.33
N PHE A 109 1.85 11.07 3.24
CA PHE A 109 2.74 11.48 4.34
C PHE A 109 1.94 11.79 5.60
N LYS A 110 0.89 12.62 5.49
CA LYS A 110 0.03 12.98 6.63
C LYS A 110 -0.58 11.73 7.29
N ASN A 111 -1.18 10.85 6.49
CA ASN A 111 -1.97 9.76 7.02
C ASN A 111 -1.10 8.68 7.67
N LEU A 112 0.09 8.39 7.10
CA LEU A 112 1.06 7.49 7.73
C LEU A 112 1.57 8.03 9.07
N ASN A 113 1.86 9.34 9.17
CA ASN A 113 2.19 9.97 10.45
C ASN A 113 1.04 9.90 11.46
N GLY A 114 -0.21 9.86 10.99
CA GLY A 114 -1.39 9.65 11.84
C GLY A 114 -1.43 8.25 12.47
N ILE A 115 -1.00 7.22 11.75
CA ILE A 115 -0.87 5.86 12.28
C ILE A 115 0.23 5.79 13.33
N ASP A 116 1.42 6.33 13.05
CA ASP A 116 2.51 6.43 14.03
C ASP A 116 2.04 7.10 15.33
N PHE A 117 1.41 8.27 15.21
CA PHE A 117 0.92 9.01 16.36
C PHE A 117 -0.14 8.22 17.16
N GLY A 118 -1.17 7.68 16.49
CA GLY A 118 -2.23 6.93 17.16
C GLY A 118 -1.70 5.69 17.88
N ALA A 119 -0.83 4.93 17.23
CA ALA A 119 -0.16 3.77 17.81
C ALA A 119 0.74 4.12 19.00
N THR A 120 1.47 5.24 18.92
CA THR A 120 2.31 5.74 20.00
C THR A 120 1.48 6.23 21.19
N ASP A 121 0.43 7.01 20.96
CA ASP A 121 -0.40 7.56 22.02
C ASP A 121 -1.18 6.48 22.78
N LEU A 122 -1.59 5.40 22.08
CA LEU A 122 -2.23 4.24 22.71
C LEU A 122 -1.43 3.70 23.90
N LEU A 123 -0.09 3.77 23.86
CA LEU A 123 0.79 3.20 24.86
C LEU A 123 0.65 3.85 26.26
N ARG A 124 0.07 5.06 26.37
CA ARG A 124 -0.13 5.74 27.66
C ARG A 124 -1.37 5.26 28.42
N TYR A 125 -2.23 4.46 27.79
CA TYR A 125 -3.49 4.00 28.37
C TYR A 125 -3.41 2.60 28.99
N SER A 126 -2.22 2.16 29.40
CA SER A 126 -1.99 0.86 30.04
C SER A 126 -2.51 -0.35 29.23
N PRO A 127 -2.15 -0.50 27.93
CA PRO A 127 -2.52 -1.66 27.13
C PRO A 127 -1.93 -2.96 27.69
N THR A 128 -2.53 -4.11 27.36
CA THR A 128 -1.92 -5.43 27.61
C THR A 128 -0.61 -5.58 26.81
N ASN A 129 0.24 -6.56 27.16
CA ASN A 129 1.49 -6.81 26.41
C ASN A 129 1.22 -7.06 24.92
N GLN A 130 0.19 -7.85 24.61
CA GLN A 130 -0.21 -8.09 23.22
C GLN A 130 -0.67 -6.80 22.54
N GLN A 131 -1.57 -6.02 23.15
CA GLN A 131 -2.03 -4.75 22.58
C GLN A 131 -0.89 -3.76 22.36
N LYS A 132 0.08 -3.70 23.28
CA LYS A 132 1.31 -2.90 23.14
C LYS A 132 2.14 -3.39 21.95
N ALA A 133 2.30 -4.70 21.81
CA ALA A 133 3.06 -5.30 20.71
C ALA A 133 2.40 -5.01 19.35
N GLU A 134 1.07 -5.17 19.26
CA GLU A 134 0.30 -4.86 18.05
C GLU A 134 0.40 -3.38 17.67
N ALA A 135 0.20 -2.46 18.62
CA ALA A 135 0.33 -1.02 18.36
C ALA A 135 1.75 -0.67 17.86
N ARG A 136 2.79 -1.22 18.51
CA ARG A 136 4.19 -1.01 18.09
C ARG A 136 4.47 -1.61 16.71
N PHE A 137 3.84 -2.73 16.34
CA PHE A 137 3.92 -3.28 14.98
C PHE A 137 3.29 -2.33 13.95
N LEU A 138 2.08 -1.82 14.21
CA LEU A 138 1.40 -0.90 13.30
C LEU A 138 2.17 0.41 13.12
N ARG A 139 2.77 0.93 14.20
CA ARG A 139 3.74 2.02 14.11
C ARG A 139 4.93 1.65 13.26
N ALA A 140 5.57 0.50 13.52
CA ALA A 140 6.74 0.06 12.75
C ALA A 140 6.44 -0.10 11.25
N LEU A 141 5.23 -0.53 10.90
CA LEU A 141 4.75 -0.59 9.51
C LEU A 141 4.64 0.82 8.91
N ALA A 142 3.99 1.76 9.61
CA ALA A 142 3.88 3.14 9.15
C ALA A 142 5.25 3.83 9.03
N ASP A 143 6.11 3.66 10.03
CA ASP A 143 7.49 4.18 10.06
C ASP A 143 8.32 3.61 8.91
N PHE A 144 8.17 2.32 8.60
CA PHE A 144 8.84 1.70 7.46
C PHE A 144 8.39 2.32 6.13
N MET A 145 7.10 2.56 5.95
CA MET A 145 6.58 3.23 4.75
C MET A 145 7.01 4.71 4.68
N LEU A 146 7.05 5.41 5.82
CA LEU A 146 7.55 6.78 5.92
C LEU A 146 9.04 6.87 5.58
N LEU A 147 9.84 5.95 6.10
CA LEU A 147 11.25 5.84 5.77
C LEU A 147 11.42 5.53 4.28
N ASP A 148 10.72 4.53 3.75
CA ASP A 148 10.80 4.11 2.35
C ASP A 148 10.40 5.22 1.36
N GLY A 149 9.39 6.03 1.72
CA GLY A 149 8.93 7.15 0.90
C GLY A 149 9.80 8.39 1.03
N TRP A 150 10.09 8.83 2.26
CA TRP A 150 10.60 10.17 2.55
C TRP A 150 11.96 10.21 3.25
N GLY A 151 12.53 9.06 3.63
CA GLY A 151 13.83 8.99 4.32
C GLY A 151 13.80 9.51 5.76
N GLN A 152 12.65 9.97 6.25
CA GLN A 152 12.51 10.68 7.51
C GLN A 152 11.21 10.26 8.21
N VAL A 153 11.32 9.95 9.49
CA VAL A 153 10.22 9.46 10.33
C VAL A 153 10.07 10.41 11.50
N ASN A 154 8.93 11.08 11.59
CA ASN A 154 8.59 11.85 12.79
C ASN A 154 8.36 10.90 13.95
N TYR A 155 8.65 11.34 15.16
CA TYR A 155 8.30 10.56 16.35
C TYR A 155 8.05 11.46 17.55
N ARG A 156 7.28 10.91 18.49
CA ARG A 156 6.90 11.49 19.76
C ARG A 156 6.98 10.45 20.87
N ASP A 157 7.05 10.89 22.11
CA ASP A 157 6.79 10.02 23.25
C ASP A 157 5.27 9.89 23.52
N PRO A 158 4.80 8.81 24.15
CA PRO A 158 3.39 8.68 24.50
C PRO A 158 2.88 9.86 25.33
N GLY A 159 1.79 10.50 24.89
CA GLY A 159 1.21 11.68 25.54
C GLY A 159 1.95 13.00 25.33
N GLU A 160 3.01 13.03 24.49
CA GLU A 160 3.68 14.28 24.14
C GLU A 160 2.75 15.20 23.32
N SER A 161 2.70 16.47 23.70
CA SER A 161 1.80 17.45 23.07
C SER A 161 2.08 17.61 21.57
N VAL A 162 1.02 17.59 20.77
CA VAL A 162 1.07 17.85 19.32
C VAL A 162 1.47 19.29 18.98
N LEU A 163 1.43 20.21 19.95
CA LEU A 163 1.85 21.60 19.79
C LEU A 163 3.39 21.75 19.79
N THR A 164 4.10 20.80 20.39
CA THR A 164 5.56 20.74 20.28
C THR A 164 5.92 20.14 18.93
N PRO A 165 6.86 20.71 18.14
CA PRO A 165 7.32 20.07 16.92
C PRO A 165 7.85 18.65 17.19
N SER A 166 7.40 17.67 16.41
CA SER A 166 7.89 16.29 16.58
C SER A 166 9.38 16.19 16.28
N ARG A 167 10.04 15.25 16.95
CA ARG A 167 11.43 14.90 16.64
C ARG A 167 11.45 14.06 15.36
N VAL A 168 12.62 13.94 14.74
CA VAL A 168 12.78 13.26 13.44
C VAL A 168 13.95 12.27 13.51
N ARG A 169 13.69 11.00 13.16
CA ARG A 169 14.75 10.03 12.83
C ARG A 169 14.95 10.01 11.33
N LYS A 170 16.18 9.80 10.88
CA LYS A 170 16.53 9.75 9.45
C LYS A 170 17.26 8.46 9.14
N ASP A 171 17.13 8.01 7.90
CA ASP A 171 18.02 7.02 7.29
C ASP A 171 18.22 5.76 8.17
N ALA A 172 19.49 5.42 8.45
CA ALA A 172 19.86 4.26 9.24
C ALA A 172 19.36 4.33 10.70
N ASP A 173 19.24 5.51 11.30
CA ASP A 173 18.75 5.64 12.68
C ASP A 173 17.27 5.29 12.77
N ALA A 174 16.47 5.72 11.79
CA ALA A 174 15.07 5.33 11.68
C ALA A 174 14.94 3.82 11.44
N LEU A 175 15.73 3.27 10.51
CA LEU A 175 15.71 1.85 10.21
C LEU A 175 16.09 0.99 11.43
N ASN A 176 17.16 1.36 12.13
CA ASN A 176 17.61 0.64 13.32
C ASN A 176 16.55 0.66 14.42
N PHE A 177 15.89 1.80 14.64
CA PHE A 177 14.77 1.90 15.59
C PHE A 177 13.64 0.93 15.22
N ILE A 178 13.20 0.93 13.96
CA ILE A 178 12.14 0.03 13.46
C ILE A 178 12.55 -1.44 13.69
N MET A 179 13.78 -1.80 13.34
CA MET A 179 14.28 -3.17 13.50
C MET A 179 14.34 -3.61 14.97
N THR A 180 14.80 -2.74 15.88
CA THR A 180 14.82 -3.00 17.32
C THR A 180 13.41 -3.17 17.87
N GLU A 181 12.48 -2.30 17.47
CA GLU A 181 11.08 -2.41 17.87
C GLU A 181 10.46 -3.73 17.44
N LEU A 182 10.61 -4.09 16.16
CA LEU A 182 10.08 -5.34 15.60
C LEU A 182 10.66 -6.58 16.30
N ALA A 183 11.97 -6.62 16.51
CA ALA A 183 12.61 -7.74 17.21
C ALA A 183 12.08 -7.89 18.65
N ALA A 184 11.85 -6.77 19.35
CA ALA A 184 11.38 -6.77 20.72
C ALA A 184 9.92 -7.21 20.89
N ILE A 185 9.06 -6.98 19.89
CA ILE A 185 7.62 -7.30 20.00
C ILE A 185 7.26 -8.72 19.57
N ILE A 186 8.12 -9.41 18.79
CA ILE A 186 7.83 -10.77 18.28
C ILE A 186 7.34 -11.74 19.37
N PRO A 187 7.93 -11.81 20.57
CA PRO A 187 7.48 -12.76 21.60
C PRO A 187 6.07 -12.50 22.13
N ASP A 188 5.61 -11.24 22.09
CA ASP A 188 4.33 -10.78 22.65
C ASP A 188 3.19 -10.74 21.61
N LEU A 189 3.50 -10.96 20.34
CA LEU A 189 2.50 -11.03 19.26
C LEU A 189 1.87 -12.44 19.19
N PRO A 190 0.59 -12.55 18.80
CA PRO A 190 -0.06 -13.84 18.54
C PRO A 190 0.46 -14.49 17.26
N ASP A 191 0.10 -15.76 17.03
CA ASP A 191 0.39 -16.46 15.76
C ASP A 191 -0.72 -16.27 14.70
N ALA A 192 -1.94 -15.93 15.13
CA ALA A 192 -3.15 -15.78 14.32
C ALA A 192 -4.16 -14.84 15.02
N PRO A 193 -5.20 -14.33 14.34
CA PRO A 193 -5.49 -14.46 12.91
C PRO A 193 -4.57 -13.59 12.03
N LYS A 194 -4.68 -13.75 10.70
CA LYS A 194 -3.83 -13.04 9.72
C LYS A 194 -4.07 -11.53 9.69
N TYR A 195 -5.27 -11.08 10.06
CA TYR A 195 -5.62 -9.66 10.12
C TYR A 195 -5.29 -9.00 11.48
N THR A 196 -4.66 -9.74 12.38
CA THR A 196 -4.05 -9.21 13.59
C THR A 196 -2.54 -9.26 13.41
N ALA A 197 -1.84 -8.20 13.84
CA ALA A 197 -0.40 -8.18 13.86
C ALA A 197 0.10 -9.43 14.60
N ASN A 198 0.91 -10.24 13.92
CA ASN A 198 1.31 -11.56 14.38
C ASN A 198 2.82 -11.75 14.26
N LYS A 199 3.35 -12.81 14.89
CA LYS A 199 4.81 -13.07 14.93
C LYS A 199 5.42 -13.13 13.53
N ASN A 200 4.73 -13.76 12.57
CA ASN A 200 5.22 -13.86 11.21
C ASN A 200 5.12 -12.53 10.46
N ALA A 201 4.08 -11.73 10.69
CA ALA A 201 3.99 -10.36 10.15
C ALA A 201 5.20 -9.51 10.58
N ALA A 202 5.56 -9.54 11.87
CA ALA A 202 6.73 -8.84 12.39
C ALA A 202 8.04 -9.36 11.81
N ARG A 203 8.19 -10.68 11.65
CA ARG A 203 9.35 -11.29 10.98
C ARG A 203 9.46 -10.85 9.52
N VAL A 204 8.36 -10.83 8.77
CA VAL A 204 8.37 -10.40 7.35
C VAL A 204 8.70 -8.92 7.22
N LEU A 205 8.14 -8.06 8.06
CA LEU A 205 8.52 -6.64 8.05
C LEU A 205 10.00 -6.45 8.44
N LEU A 206 10.51 -7.25 9.38
CA LEU A 206 11.93 -7.24 9.74
C LEU A 206 12.82 -7.75 8.61
N MET A 207 12.38 -8.76 7.84
CA MET A 207 13.07 -9.18 6.60
C MET A 207 13.16 -8.03 5.61
N LYS A 208 12.05 -7.30 5.39
CA LYS A 208 12.04 -6.10 4.53
C LYS A 208 13.03 -5.05 5.04
N CYS A 209 13.13 -4.83 6.35
CA CYS A 209 14.09 -3.90 6.94
C CYS A 209 15.55 -4.32 6.65
N TYR A 210 15.92 -5.57 6.94
CA TYR A 210 17.28 -6.08 6.66
C TYR A 210 17.63 -6.03 5.18
N LEU A 211 16.69 -6.40 4.31
CA LEU A 211 16.92 -6.41 2.88
C LEU A 211 17.09 -4.99 2.32
N ASN A 212 16.32 -4.02 2.81
CA ASN A 212 16.44 -2.62 2.40
C ASN A 212 17.56 -1.86 3.12
N LYS A 213 18.21 -2.42 4.14
CA LYS A 213 19.36 -1.78 4.81
C LYS A 213 20.48 -1.39 3.84
N GLY A 214 20.67 -2.17 2.78
CA GLY A 214 21.64 -1.84 1.73
C GLY A 214 21.33 -0.57 0.93
N VAL A 215 20.06 -0.14 0.90
CA VAL A 215 19.61 1.14 0.32
C VAL A 215 19.94 2.29 1.27
N TRP A 216 19.75 2.08 2.57
CA TRP A 216 19.88 3.11 3.63
C TRP A 216 21.28 3.24 4.23
N ALA A 217 22.25 2.44 3.78
CA ALA A 217 23.63 2.48 4.26
C ALA A 217 24.32 3.84 4.04
N SER A 218 23.90 4.62 3.04
CA SER A 218 24.25 6.03 2.87
C SER A 218 23.27 6.74 1.92
N THR A 219 23.20 8.06 1.96
CA THR A 219 22.38 8.86 1.04
C THR A 219 22.81 8.72 -0.42
N ALA A 220 24.11 8.53 -0.68
CA ALA A 220 24.68 8.33 -2.01
C ALA A 220 24.42 6.92 -2.57
N THR A 221 24.35 5.90 -1.72
CA THR A 221 24.09 4.51 -2.14
C THR A 221 22.61 4.23 -2.44
N ARG A 222 21.70 5.17 -2.19
CA ARG A 222 20.27 4.96 -2.55
C ARG A 222 20.05 4.69 -4.04
N VAL A 223 20.93 5.21 -4.89
CA VAL A 223 20.92 4.96 -6.34
C VAL A 223 21.79 3.77 -6.75
N ALA A 224 22.67 3.29 -5.87
CA ALA A 224 23.54 2.13 -6.07
C ALA A 224 23.68 1.33 -4.75
N PRO A 225 22.65 0.55 -4.36
CA PRO A 225 22.61 -0.10 -3.05
C PRO A 225 23.69 -1.18 -2.88
N THR A 226 24.24 -1.31 -1.67
CA THR A 226 25.25 -2.33 -1.33
C THR A 226 24.78 -3.20 -0.17
N PHE A 227 24.97 -4.51 -0.24
CA PHE A 227 24.34 -5.45 0.70
C PHE A 227 25.40 -6.22 1.49
N ALA A 228 25.29 -6.20 2.82
CA ALA A 228 26.18 -6.96 3.67
C ALA A 228 25.69 -8.41 3.78
N ALA A 229 26.58 -9.38 3.58
CA ALA A 229 26.23 -10.81 3.69
C ALA A 229 25.63 -11.17 5.06
N ALA A 230 26.06 -10.51 6.14
CA ALA A 230 25.50 -10.69 7.48
C ALA A 230 24.02 -10.28 7.56
N ASP A 231 23.63 -9.16 6.93
CA ASP A 231 22.24 -8.73 6.89
C ASP A 231 21.40 -9.67 6.00
N MET A 232 21.96 -10.17 4.89
CA MET A 232 21.30 -11.16 4.03
C MET A 232 21.06 -12.48 4.77
N ASN A 233 22.00 -12.91 5.62
CA ASN A 233 21.81 -14.08 6.48
C ASN A 233 20.68 -13.88 7.50
N GLN A 234 20.45 -12.65 7.98
CA GLN A 234 19.28 -12.36 8.84
C GLN A 234 17.96 -12.48 8.07
N VAL A 235 17.91 -12.00 6.81
CA VAL A 235 16.72 -12.20 5.94
C VAL A 235 16.42 -13.69 5.77
N ILE A 236 17.45 -14.50 5.50
CA ILE A 236 17.33 -15.94 5.31
C ILE A 236 16.86 -16.63 6.60
N ALA A 237 17.45 -16.30 7.75
CA ALA A 237 17.06 -16.89 9.04
C ALA A 237 15.62 -16.55 9.44
N LEU A 238 15.17 -15.31 9.19
CA LEU A 238 13.79 -14.90 9.44
C LEU A 238 12.81 -15.59 8.48
N ALA A 239 13.19 -15.73 7.21
CA ALA A 239 12.41 -16.49 6.23
C ALA A 239 12.22 -17.94 6.68
N ASP A 240 13.28 -18.58 7.18
CA ASP A 240 13.21 -19.94 7.70
C ASP A 240 12.27 -20.06 8.89
N GLN A 241 12.26 -19.09 9.80
CA GLN A 241 11.30 -19.07 10.92
C GLN A 241 9.85 -18.95 10.43
N VAL A 242 9.59 -18.10 9.44
CA VAL A 242 8.25 -17.96 8.86
C VAL A 242 7.83 -19.26 8.16
N ILE A 243 8.70 -19.85 7.35
CA ILE A 243 8.43 -21.09 6.63
C ILE A 243 8.20 -22.26 7.60
N ASN A 244 9.10 -22.43 8.59
CA ASN A 244 9.05 -23.55 9.53
C ASN A 244 7.93 -23.40 10.58
N SER A 245 7.30 -22.23 10.69
CA SER A 245 6.08 -22.08 11.51
C SER A 245 4.93 -22.94 10.99
N GLY A 246 4.92 -23.27 9.69
CA GLY A 246 3.85 -24.07 9.06
C GLY A 246 2.50 -23.35 8.98
N LEU A 247 2.43 -22.05 9.29
CA LEU A 247 1.19 -21.28 9.35
C LEU A 247 0.71 -20.75 7.98
N SER A 248 1.55 -20.85 6.94
CA SER A 248 1.21 -20.43 5.58
C SER A 248 1.61 -21.49 4.56
N SER A 249 0.82 -21.65 3.51
CA SER A 249 1.03 -22.61 2.43
C SER A 249 0.46 -22.11 1.10
N PHE A 250 0.97 -22.59 -0.02
CA PHE A 250 0.51 -22.17 -1.34
C PHE A 250 -0.92 -22.61 -1.65
N THR A 251 -1.73 -21.68 -2.16
CA THR A 251 -3.11 -21.94 -2.54
C THR A 251 -3.19 -22.71 -3.85
N ALA A 252 -4.30 -23.46 -4.03
CA ALA A 252 -4.58 -24.19 -5.26
C ALA A 252 -4.86 -23.24 -6.44
N ASN A 253 -5.42 -22.07 -6.16
CA ASN A 253 -5.56 -20.97 -7.11
C ASN A 253 -4.89 -19.70 -6.56
N TYR A 254 -4.06 -19.05 -7.38
CA TYR A 254 -3.34 -17.82 -7.00
C TYR A 254 -4.27 -16.74 -6.45
N PHE A 255 -5.47 -16.62 -7.04
CA PHE A 255 -6.45 -15.59 -6.71
C PHE A 255 -7.22 -15.86 -5.41
N ASP A 256 -7.10 -17.05 -4.79
CA ASP A 256 -7.68 -17.34 -3.47
C ASP A 256 -7.13 -16.39 -2.40
N ASN A 257 -5.90 -15.90 -2.58
CA ASN A 257 -5.26 -14.96 -1.67
C ASN A 257 -5.90 -13.57 -1.67
N PHE A 258 -6.72 -13.25 -2.67
CA PHE A 258 -7.33 -11.92 -2.85
C PHE A 258 -8.86 -11.97 -2.89
N ALA A 259 -9.47 -13.17 -2.86
CA ALA A 259 -10.91 -13.38 -2.89
C ALA A 259 -11.67 -12.70 -1.73
N PRO A 260 -13.00 -12.53 -1.81
CA PRO A 260 -13.78 -11.92 -0.73
C PRO A 260 -13.60 -12.63 0.62
N ASN A 261 -13.39 -13.95 0.63
CA ASN A 261 -13.14 -14.74 1.84
C ASN A 261 -11.66 -15.10 2.01
N ASN A 262 -10.72 -14.31 1.48
CA ASN A 262 -9.28 -14.58 1.51
C ASN A 262 -8.68 -14.64 2.93
N GLY A 263 -9.29 -14.02 3.93
CA GLY A 263 -8.92 -14.23 5.33
C GLY A 263 -9.00 -15.71 5.75
N THR A 264 -9.92 -16.47 5.14
CA THR A 264 -10.12 -17.91 5.36
C THR A 264 -9.35 -18.76 4.35
N ILE A 265 -9.54 -18.53 3.04
CA ILE A 265 -9.03 -19.44 1.99
C ILE A 265 -7.64 -19.09 1.47
N GLY A 266 -7.19 -17.85 1.68
CA GLY A 266 -5.87 -17.36 1.25
C GLY A 266 -4.76 -17.89 2.14
N SER A 267 -4.41 -19.18 2.02
CA SER A 267 -3.42 -19.84 2.89
C SER A 267 -2.00 -19.29 2.76
N GLU A 268 -1.69 -18.53 1.71
CA GLU A 268 -0.38 -17.87 1.59
C GLU A 268 -0.28 -16.60 2.45
N ASN A 269 -1.42 -15.99 2.78
CA ASN A 269 -1.47 -14.70 3.46
C ASN A 269 -0.90 -14.83 4.88
N ILE A 270 0.02 -13.91 5.22
CA ILE A 270 0.69 -13.81 6.52
C ILE A 270 0.13 -12.64 7.31
N PHE A 271 -0.09 -11.51 6.65
CA PHE A 271 -0.69 -10.33 7.25
C PHE A 271 -1.64 -9.64 6.27
N THR A 272 -2.87 -9.42 6.70
CA THR A 272 -3.93 -8.77 5.93
C THR A 272 -4.57 -7.62 6.70
N GLU A 273 -5.27 -6.72 6.02
CA GLU A 273 -6.20 -5.77 6.63
C GLU A 273 -7.61 -6.32 6.51
N GLU A 274 -8.27 -6.59 7.63
CA GLU A 274 -9.64 -7.13 7.63
C GLU A 274 -10.59 -6.11 7.00
N ASN A 275 -11.39 -6.56 6.04
CA ASN A 275 -12.58 -5.84 5.61
C ASN A 275 -13.83 -6.63 6.01
N LYS A 276 -14.92 -5.92 6.31
CA LYS A 276 -16.20 -6.51 6.72
C LYS A 276 -17.28 -6.09 5.74
N GLY A 277 -17.72 -7.03 4.92
CA GLY A 277 -18.75 -6.91 3.92
C GLY A 277 -20.01 -6.23 4.46
N GLY A 278 -20.48 -5.20 3.77
CA GLY A 278 -21.63 -4.39 4.15
C GLY A 278 -21.43 -3.50 5.39
N VAL A 279 -20.32 -3.63 6.11
CA VAL A 279 -20.07 -2.94 7.39
C VAL A 279 -18.95 -1.92 7.29
N GLN A 280 -17.75 -2.33 6.89
CA GLN A 280 -16.55 -1.49 6.96
C GLN A 280 -15.47 -1.99 5.99
N ALA A 281 -15.05 -1.16 5.03
CA ALA A 281 -13.88 -1.40 4.20
C ALA A 281 -13.16 -0.11 3.79
N GLY A 282 -11.90 -0.22 3.35
CA GLY A 282 -11.06 0.90 2.93
C GLY A 282 -11.17 1.32 1.46
N ASN A 283 -12.29 1.02 0.79
CA ASN A 283 -12.44 1.19 -0.66
C ASN A 283 -11.50 0.27 -1.50
N ILE A 284 -11.22 -0.95 -1.02
CA ILE A 284 -10.45 -1.95 -1.79
C ILE A 284 -11.10 -2.29 -3.14
N ARG A 285 -12.41 -2.07 -3.30
CA ARG A 285 -13.12 -2.18 -4.59
C ARG A 285 -12.53 -1.31 -5.69
N SER A 286 -11.77 -0.27 -5.33
CA SER A 286 -11.01 0.55 -6.27
C SER A 286 -10.06 -0.28 -7.15
N ARG A 287 -9.62 -1.48 -6.69
CA ARG A 287 -8.78 -2.42 -7.44
C ARG A 287 -9.42 -2.94 -8.73
N TRP A 288 -10.75 -2.92 -8.83
CA TRP A 288 -11.45 -3.21 -10.09
C TRP A 288 -12.22 -2.00 -10.61
N HIS A 289 -12.81 -1.16 -9.75
CA HIS A 289 -13.55 0.00 -10.22
C HIS A 289 -12.68 1.01 -10.96
N SER A 290 -11.45 1.28 -10.50
CA SER A 290 -10.57 2.25 -11.17
C SER A 290 -10.18 1.83 -12.58
N THR A 291 -10.29 0.55 -12.92
CA THR A 291 -9.84 -0.03 -14.18
C THR A 291 -11.02 -0.42 -15.09
N MET A 292 -12.07 -1.04 -14.54
CA MET A 292 -13.24 -1.52 -15.30
C MET A 292 -13.97 -0.40 -16.06
N HIS A 293 -14.58 -0.76 -17.19
CA HIS A 293 -15.39 0.16 -17.99
C HIS A 293 -16.82 0.29 -17.46
N TYR A 294 -17.50 1.41 -17.75
CA TYR A 294 -18.88 1.70 -17.29
C TYR A 294 -19.91 0.64 -17.71
N ASN A 295 -19.71 0.04 -18.90
CA ASN A 295 -20.61 -0.96 -19.48
C ASN A 295 -20.30 -2.41 -19.02
N GLN A 296 -19.35 -2.61 -18.13
CA GLN A 296 -19.12 -3.91 -17.49
C GLN A 296 -20.02 -4.06 -16.26
N ASN A 297 -20.04 -5.26 -15.66
CA ASN A 297 -20.79 -5.54 -14.44
C ASN A 297 -19.87 -6.15 -13.37
N PRO A 298 -19.68 -5.47 -12.21
CA PRO A 298 -20.12 -4.12 -11.90
C PRO A 298 -19.52 -3.06 -12.84
N GLY A 299 -20.18 -1.91 -12.93
CA GLY A 299 -19.70 -0.80 -13.74
C GLY A 299 -18.50 -0.12 -13.08
N GLY A 300 -17.40 0.07 -13.81
CA GLY A 300 -16.22 0.76 -13.32
C GLY A 300 -16.16 2.24 -13.70
N TRP A 301 -14.97 2.82 -13.56
CA TRP A 301 -14.67 4.24 -13.77
C TRP A 301 -13.80 4.49 -15.02
N ASN A 302 -13.35 3.42 -15.68
CA ASN A 302 -12.57 3.42 -16.91
C ASN A 302 -11.27 4.26 -16.82
N GLY A 303 -10.54 4.15 -15.71
CA GLY A 303 -9.32 4.92 -15.48
C GLY A 303 -8.05 4.16 -15.80
N PHE A 304 -7.51 3.58 -14.73
CA PHE A 304 -6.17 3.03 -14.67
C PHE A 304 -6.00 1.82 -15.60
N ALA A 305 -4.76 1.63 -16.04
CA ALA A 305 -4.34 0.52 -16.86
C ALA A 305 -2.93 0.07 -16.43
N THR A 306 -2.50 -1.08 -16.94
CA THR A 306 -1.09 -1.48 -16.88
C THR A 306 -0.39 -1.17 -18.21
N LEU A 307 0.93 -1.11 -18.15
CA LEU A 307 1.82 -0.93 -19.28
C LEU A 307 2.00 -2.26 -20.03
N SER A 308 2.05 -2.21 -21.37
CA SER A 308 2.24 -3.40 -22.20
C SER A 308 3.60 -4.06 -21.97
N ASP A 309 4.64 -3.29 -21.66
CA ASP A 309 5.97 -3.83 -21.37
C ASP A 309 5.96 -4.67 -20.09
N PHE A 310 5.21 -4.24 -19.07
CA PHE A 310 5.04 -5.00 -17.84
C PHE A 310 4.19 -6.24 -18.06
N TYR A 311 3.07 -6.12 -18.75
CA TYR A 311 2.24 -7.28 -19.13
C TYR A 311 3.03 -8.30 -19.97
N GLY A 312 3.94 -7.83 -20.84
CA GLY A 312 4.82 -8.67 -21.65
C GLY A 312 5.76 -9.56 -20.85
N LYS A 313 5.96 -9.30 -19.55
CA LYS A 313 6.75 -10.15 -18.65
C LYS A 313 6.05 -11.47 -18.34
N PHE A 314 4.75 -11.59 -18.56
CA PHE A 314 3.96 -12.79 -18.27
C PHE A 314 3.84 -13.72 -19.47
N GLU A 315 4.20 -14.98 -19.28
CA GLU A 315 4.05 -16.03 -20.29
C GLU A 315 2.57 -16.29 -20.60
N ALA A 316 2.24 -16.73 -21.82
CA ALA A 316 0.85 -17.00 -22.21
C ALA A 316 0.14 -18.05 -21.33
N ALA A 317 0.90 -19.02 -20.79
CA ALA A 317 0.37 -20.06 -19.90
C ALA A 317 0.30 -19.63 -18.42
N ASP A 318 0.85 -18.46 -18.06
CA ASP A 318 0.85 -17.97 -16.69
C ASP A 318 -0.57 -17.62 -16.24
N LYS A 319 -1.10 -18.36 -15.27
CA LYS A 319 -2.46 -18.20 -14.75
C LYS A 319 -2.67 -16.86 -14.05
N ARG A 320 -1.60 -16.17 -13.64
CA ARG A 320 -1.68 -14.80 -13.12
C ARG A 320 -2.17 -13.81 -14.20
N ARG A 321 -2.05 -14.16 -15.49
CA ARG A 321 -2.65 -13.39 -16.59
C ARG A 321 -4.17 -13.37 -16.55
N GLY A 322 -4.79 -14.33 -15.89
CA GLY A 322 -6.21 -14.35 -15.65
C GLY A 322 -6.83 -15.73 -15.85
N VAL A 323 -7.85 -15.98 -15.04
CA VAL A 323 -8.68 -17.16 -15.08
C VAL A 323 -10.14 -16.75 -14.86
N ASN A 324 -11.08 -17.64 -15.18
CA ASN A 324 -12.42 -17.54 -14.64
C ASN A 324 -12.37 -17.90 -13.14
N TYR A 325 -12.74 -16.95 -12.28
CA TYR A 325 -12.80 -17.10 -10.84
C TYR A 325 -14.20 -16.68 -10.35
N PRO A 326 -15.13 -17.64 -10.12
CA PRO A 326 -16.45 -17.34 -9.61
C PRO A 326 -16.40 -16.99 -8.11
N THR A 327 -17.13 -15.95 -7.73
CA THR A 327 -17.36 -15.53 -6.34
C THR A 327 -18.85 -15.64 -5.99
N PRO A 328 -19.25 -15.56 -4.71
CA PRO A 328 -20.66 -15.51 -4.35
C PRO A 328 -21.40 -14.41 -5.12
N ALA A 329 -22.61 -14.71 -5.60
CA ALA A 329 -23.44 -13.84 -6.44
C ALA A 329 -22.83 -13.43 -7.79
N SER A 330 -21.70 -14.01 -8.22
CA SER A 330 -21.17 -13.77 -9.56
C SER A 330 -22.14 -14.26 -10.66
N PRO A 331 -22.18 -13.59 -11.84
CA PRO A 331 -22.98 -14.03 -12.97
C PRO A 331 -22.62 -15.44 -13.46
N ALA A 332 -23.55 -16.10 -14.16
CA ALA A 332 -23.38 -17.48 -14.63
C ALA A 332 -22.15 -17.71 -15.54
N ASN A 333 -21.66 -16.68 -16.22
CA ASN A 333 -20.47 -16.70 -17.08
C ASN A 333 -20.46 -17.86 -18.08
N PRO A 334 -21.50 -18.01 -18.95
CA PRO A 334 -21.61 -19.14 -19.87
C PRO A 334 -20.49 -19.19 -20.91
N GLY A 335 -19.85 -18.05 -21.21
CA GLY A 335 -18.67 -17.96 -22.07
C GLY A 335 -17.35 -18.32 -21.40
N ASN A 336 -17.37 -18.71 -20.12
CA ASN A 336 -16.18 -19.02 -19.31
C ASN A 336 -15.09 -17.94 -19.41
N ARG A 337 -15.48 -16.67 -19.35
CA ARG A 337 -14.59 -15.52 -19.48
C ARG A 337 -13.73 -15.37 -18.23
N ASN A 338 -12.53 -14.83 -18.39
CA ASN A 338 -11.71 -14.45 -17.24
C ASN A 338 -12.45 -13.38 -16.41
N THR A 339 -12.37 -13.48 -15.09
CA THR A 339 -12.96 -12.51 -14.15
C THR A 339 -11.90 -11.87 -13.25
N VAL A 340 -10.65 -12.30 -13.37
CA VAL A 340 -9.47 -11.78 -12.67
C VAL A 340 -8.24 -11.80 -13.59
N GLY A 341 -7.18 -11.10 -13.19
CA GLY A 341 -5.94 -10.95 -13.93
C GLY A 341 -5.96 -9.74 -14.87
N PHE A 342 -5.52 -9.92 -16.11
CA PHE A 342 -5.34 -8.88 -17.11
C PHE A 342 -6.37 -9.03 -18.23
N PHE A 343 -6.96 -7.91 -18.63
CA PHE A 343 -8.04 -7.85 -19.60
C PHE A 343 -7.58 -7.10 -20.83
N LEU A 344 -7.48 -7.86 -21.93
CA LEU A 344 -7.04 -7.42 -23.24
C LEU A 344 -7.99 -8.04 -24.28
N GLY A 345 -8.34 -7.27 -25.31
CA GLY A 345 -9.27 -7.69 -26.37
C GLY A 345 -10.74 -7.45 -26.02
N GLN A 346 -11.64 -8.07 -26.78
CA GLN A 346 -13.09 -7.91 -26.66
C GLN A 346 -13.59 -8.31 -25.27
N GLN A 347 -14.39 -7.45 -24.66
CA GLN A 347 -15.07 -7.68 -23.39
C GLN A 347 -16.49 -8.20 -23.62
N TYR A 348 -17.00 -9.00 -22.68
CA TYR A 348 -18.28 -9.68 -22.80
C TYR A 348 -19.13 -9.49 -21.54
N ASN A 349 -20.44 -9.47 -21.72
CA ASN A 349 -21.38 -9.48 -20.62
C ASN A 349 -21.35 -10.89 -19.97
N LEU A 350 -20.99 -10.95 -18.69
CA LEU A 350 -20.83 -12.23 -17.98
C LEU A 350 -22.15 -13.00 -17.80
N SER A 351 -23.33 -12.39 -17.95
CA SER A 351 -24.61 -13.10 -17.78
C SER A 351 -25.08 -13.82 -19.04
N ASN A 352 -24.77 -13.29 -20.24
CA ASN A 352 -25.33 -13.77 -21.50
C ASN A 352 -24.31 -13.91 -22.66
N ASP A 353 -23.03 -13.73 -22.36
CA ASP A 353 -21.89 -13.81 -23.29
C ASP A 353 -21.99 -12.91 -24.53
N GLN A 354 -22.82 -11.86 -24.49
CA GLN A 354 -22.88 -10.89 -25.58
C GLN A 354 -21.66 -9.96 -25.56
N PRO A 355 -21.07 -9.62 -26.72
CA PRO A 355 -19.96 -8.68 -26.79
C PRO A 355 -20.41 -7.29 -26.33
N LEU A 356 -19.65 -6.71 -25.41
CA LEU A 356 -19.89 -5.37 -24.91
C LEU A 356 -19.42 -4.32 -25.91
N LYS A 357 -20.06 -3.15 -25.85
CA LYS A 357 -19.71 -1.96 -26.62
C LYS A 357 -19.26 -0.84 -25.69
N ASP A 358 -18.44 0.06 -26.20
CA ASP A 358 -18.08 1.31 -25.52
C ASP A 358 -19.25 2.33 -25.60
N ARG A 359 -19.10 3.54 -25.05
CA ARG A 359 -20.16 4.56 -25.07
C ARG A 359 -20.46 5.09 -26.47
N THR A 360 -19.56 4.91 -27.44
CA THR A 360 -19.77 5.29 -28.85
C THR A 360 -20.51 4.22 -29.66
N GLY A 361 -20.72 3.04 -29.08
CA GLY A 361 -21.32 1.88 -29.75
C GLY A 361 -20.32 1.03 -30.53
N ALA A 362 -19.01 1.36 -30.47
CA ALA A 362 -17.94 0.53 -31.00
C ALA A 362 -17.66 -0.66 -30.06
N PRO A 363 -16.96 -1.71 -30.52
CA PRO A 363 -16.64 -2.84 -29.67
C PRO A 363 -15.80 -2.42 -28.45
N LEU A 364 -16.22 -2.80 -27.24
CA LEU A 364 -15.41 -2.62 -26.03
C LEU A 364 -14.27 -3.64 -26.04
N ALA A 365 -13.20 -3.31 -26.74
CA ALA A 365 -12.05 -4.18 -26.94
C ALA A 365 -10.77 -3.51 -26.45
N PHE A 366 -10.34 -3.83 -25.23
CA PHE A 366 -9.13 -3.24 -24.65
C PHE A 366 -7.89 -3.54 -25.50
N THR A 367 -6.98 -2.58 -25.61
CA THR A 367 -5.79 -2.68 -26.45
C THR A 367 -4.51 -2.60 -25.60
N ALA A 368 -3.41 -3.13 -26.13
CA ALA A 368 -2.12 -3.08 -25.44
C ALA A 368 -1.53 -1.66 -25.43
N ALA A 369 -1.82 -0.86 -26.45
CA ALA A 369 -1.35 0.51 -26.55
C ALA A 369 -2.05 1.40 -25.50
N VAL A 370 -1.26 2.21 -24.80
CA VAL A 370 -1.72 3.23 -23.87
C VAL A 370 -0.76 4.41 -23.90
N LYS A 371 -1.29 5.62 -23.78
CA LYS A 371 -0.56 6.88 -23.66
C LYS A 371 -0.93 7.61 -22.37
N ASN A 372 -0.03 8.42 -21.84
CA ASN A 372 -0.32 9.30 -20.70
C ASN A 372 -1.50 10.24 -20.96
N ILE A 373 -1.66 10.69 -22.20
CA ILE A 373 -2.79 11.49 -22.67
C ILE A 373 -3.36 10.82 -23.91
N GLU A 374 -4.56 10.29 -23.77
CA GLU A 374 -5.30 9.68 -24.85
C GLU A 374 -6.14 10.74 -25.58
N VAL A 375 -6.07 10.68 -26.91
CA VAL A 375 -6.77 11.61 -27.81
C VAL A 375 -7.47 10.81 -28.92
N GLY A 376 -8.54 11.37 -29.46
CA GLY A 376 -9.31 10.74 -30.53
C GLY A 376 -10.52 9.96 -30.02
N ASN A 377 -10.94 8.95 -30.77
CA ASN A 377 -12.24 8.28 -30.58
C ASN A 377 -12.18 6.99 -29.76
N ASN A 378 -10.98 6.50 -29.42
CA ASN A 378 -10.77 5.22 -28.74
C ASN A 378 -10.42 5.37 -27.25
N LEU A 379 -10.82 6.49 -26.63
CA LEU A 379 -10.47 6.87 -25.25
C LEU A 379 -10.83 5.81 -24.20
N GLU A 380 -11.80 4.95 -24.49
CA GLU A 380 -12.37 3.99 -23.54
C GLU A 380 -11.76 2.58 -23.64
N VAL A 381 -10.90 2.37 -24.64
CA VAL A 381 -10.38 1.03 -24.97
C VAL A 381 -8.85 0.95 -24.94
N THR A 382 -8.13 2.05 -24.76
CA THR A 382 -6.66 2.01 -24.68
C THR A 382 -6.16 1.52 -23.32
N GLY A 383 -5.14 0.68 -23.34
CA GLY A 383 -4.49 0.09 -22.16
C GLY A 383 -5.15 -1.19 -21.65
N ILE A 384 -4.32 -2.07 -21.11
CA ILE A 384 -4.74 -3.35 -20.52
C ILE A 384 -5.32 -3.07 -19.13
N ARG A 385 -6.50 -3.63 -18.82
CA ARG A 385 -7.11 -3.49 -17.48
C ARG A 385 -6.65 -4.61 -16.57
N VAL A 386 -6.56 -4.33 -15.27
CA VAL A 386 -6.06 -5.29 -14.27
C VAL A 386 -7.08 -5.40 -13.15
N TYR A 387 -7.52 -6.63 -12.84
CA TYR A 387 -8.38 -6.97 -11.70
C TYR A 387 -7.73 -8.11 -10.92
N LYS A 388 -6.86 -7.77 -9.96
CA LYS A 388 -6.18 -8.78 -9.13
C LYS A 388 -7.10 -9.35 -8.05
N TYR A 389 -7.89 -8.49 -7.44
CA TYR A 389 -8.88 -8.85 -6.42
C TYR A 389 -10.16 -9.34 -7.11
N PRO A 390 -10.58 -10.60 -6.92
CA PRO A 390 -11.88 -11.08 -7.37
C PRO A 390 -13.00 -10.22 -6.79
N ILE A 391 -13.98 -9.90 -7.64
CA ILE A 391 -15.08 -9.00 -7.28
C ILE A 391 -15.98 -9.66 -6.25
N ASP A 392 -16.29 -8.94 -5.17
CA ASP A 392 -17.34 -9.29 -4.22
C ASP A 392 -18.70 -8.77 -4.72
N PHE A 393 -19.36 -9.54 -5.57
CA PHE A 393 -20.66 -9.15 -6.14
C PHE A 393 -21.76 -8.98 -5.08
N VAL A 394 -21.60 -9.56 -3.88
CA VAL A 394 -22.59 -9.42 -2.80
C VAL A 394 -22.57 -8.00 -2.24
N ASN A 395 -21.38 -7.45 -1.98
CA ASN A 395 -21.23 -6.19 -1.26
C ASN A 395 -20.73 -5.01 -2.11
N ASP A 396 -20.32 -5.22 -3.37
CA ASP A 396 -19.76 -4.19 -4.25
C ASP A 396 -20.65 -2.92 -4.36
N GLY A 397 -21.96 -3.11 -4.52
CA GLY A 397 -22.93 -2.03 -4.63
C GLY A 397 -22.99 -1.12 -3.38
N GLY A 398 -22.67 -1.66 -2.21
CA GLY A 398 -22.59 -0.92 -0.95
C GLY A 398 -21.23 -0.28 -0.67
N GLY A 399 -20.19 -0.61 -1.45
CA GLY A 399 -18.84 -0.07 -1.30
C GLY A 399 -17.97 -0.72 -0.22
N ASN A 400 -18.59 -1.45 0.71
CA ASN A 400 -17.92 -2.16 1.79
C ASN A 400 -17.77 -3.64 1.44
N VAL A 401 -16.75 -4.01 0.68
CA VAL A 401 -16.53 -5.39 0.22
C VAL A 401 -15.73 -6.23 1.22
N ASP A 402 -15.87 -7.56 1.18
CA ASP A 402 -15.25 -8.48 2.13
C ASP A 402 -13.75 -8.76 1.86
N ASN A 403 -13.22 -8.42 0.68
CA ASN A 403 -11.83 -8.77 0.35
C ASN A 403 -10.83 -8.11 1.32
N ASP A 404 -10.07 -8.89 2.09
CA ASP A 404 -9.00 -8.31 2.90
C ASP A 404 -7.86 -7.79 2.02
N TYR A 405 -7.29 -6.63 2.37
CA TYR A 405 -6.07 -6.17 1.71
C TYR A 405 -4.87 -7.00 2.15
N VAL A 406 -3.99 -7.40 1.23
CA VAL A 406 -2.88 -8.31 1.53
C VAL A 406 -1.60 -7.50 1.64
N TYR A 407 -1.00 -7.46 2.83
CA TYR A 407 0.31 -6.81 3.02
C TYR A 407 1.45 -7.79 2.74
N PHE A 408 1.38 -8.98 3.34
CA PHE A 408 2.45 -9.97 3.32
C PHE A 408 1.89 -11.35 3.02
N ARG A 409 2.63 -12.12 2.22
CA ARG A 409 2.32 -13.51 1.89
C ARG A 409 3.56 -14.33 1.63
N LEU A 410 3.42 -15.64 1.68
CA LEU A 410 4.52 -16.60 1.62
C LEU A 410 5.42 -16.43 0.38
N ALA A 411 4.85 -16.13 -0.80
CA ALA A 411 5.68 -15.95 -2.00
C ALA A 411 6.68 -14.79 -1.87
N ASP A 412 6.30 -13.69 -1.21
CA ASP A 412 7.21 -12.57 -0.96
C ASP A 412 8.39 -13.00 -0.07
N VAL A 413 8.12 -13.82 0.95
CA VAL A 413 9.14 -14.40 1.84
C VAL A 413 10.16 -15.22 1.05
N LEU A 414 9.68 -16.09 0.16
CA LEU A 414 10.55 -16.93 -0.67
C LEU A 414 11.37 -16.10 -1.66
N LEU A 415 10.76 -15.08 -2.27
CA LEU A 415 11.46 -14.20 -3.21
C LEU A 415 12.48 -13.29 -2.52
N MET A 416 12.19 -12.79 -1.31
CA MET A 416 13.17 -12.07 -0.49
C MET A 416 14.32 -12.98 -0.05
N LYS A 417 14.03 -14.25 0.30
CA LYS A 417 15.06 -15.25 0.62
C LYS A 417 15.95 -15.53 -0.60
N ALA A 418 15.38 -15.71 -1.78
CA ALA A 418 16.12 -15.88 -3.03
C ALA A 418 17.01 -14.66 -3.33
N GLU A 419 16.48 -13.45 -3.15
CA GLU A 419 17.23 -12.20 -3.31
C GLU A 419 18.42 -12.14 -2.36
N ALA A 420 18.20 -12.42 -1.07
CA ALA A 420 19.24 -12.40 -0.06
C ALA A 420 20.39 -13.37 -0.38
N ILE A 421 20.08 -14.56 -0.89
CA ILE A 421 21.10 -15.53 -1.31
C ILE A 421 21.90 -15.03 -2.52
N LEU A 422 21.24 -14.45 -3.53
CA LEU A 422 21.94 -13.84 -4.69
C LEU A 422 22.84 -12.67 -4.28
N ARG A 423 22.49 -11.99 -3.18
CA ARG A 423 23.26 -10.87 -2.62
C ARG A 423 24.34 -11.30 -1.61
N GLY A 424 24.68 -12.58 -1.58
CA GLY A 424 25.81 -13.11 -0.81
C GLY A 424 25.45 -13.73 0.54
N GLY A 425 24.15 -13.89 0.84
CA GLY A 425 23.71 -14.71 1.96
C GLY A 425 23.90 -16.21 1.71
N THR A 426 24.06 -16.99 2.79
CA THR A 426 24.22 -18.44 2.73
C THR A 426 22.85 -19.12 2.75
N GLY A 427 22.48 -19.75 1.64
CA GLY A 427 21.20 -20.45 1.51
C GLY A 427 21.04 -21.62 2.47
N THR A 428 19.89 -21.69 3.13
CA THR A 428 19.48 -22.74 4.07
C THR A 428 18.21 -23.42 3.58
N ALA A 429 17.99 -24.68 3.97
CA ALA A 429 16.75 -25.39 3.68
C ALA A 429 15.69 -25.08 4.75
N ALA A 430 14.49 -24.70 4.32
CA ALA A 430 13.31 -24.59 5.17
C ALA A 430 12.07 -24.97 4.36
N GLY A 431 11.21 -25.80 4.95
CA GLY A 431 10.07 -26.38 4.24
C GLY A 431 10.45 -27.13 2.95
N PRO A 432 9.51 -27.31 2.01
CA PRO A 432 9.72 -28.08 0.77
C PRO A 432 10.30 -27.23 -0.38
N TYR A 433 10.73 -26.00 -0.14
CA TYR A 433 11.02 -25.01 -1.19
C TYR A 433 12.47 -25.02 -1.70
N GLY A 434 13.35 -25.76 -1.04
CA GLY A 434 14.78 -25.80 -1.34
C GLY A 434 15.59 -24.68 -0.68
N SER A 435 16.88 -24.59 -1.03
CA SER A 435 17.86 -23.69 -0.40
C SER A 435 18.63 -22.80 -1.39
N THR A 436 18.32 -22.88 -2.68
CA THR A 436 18.97 -22.06 -3.72
C THR A 436 17.97 -21.07 -4.32
N PRO A 437 18.43 -19.92 -4.88
CA PRO A 437 17.53 -18.98 -5.56
C PRO A 437 16.71 -19.64 -6.66
N LEU A 438 17.35 -20.53 -7.43
CA LEU A 438 16.72 -21.29 -8.51
C LEU A 438 15.59 -22.18 -7.99
N ALA A 439 15.82 -22.93 -6.91
CA ALA A 439 14.81 -23.81 -6.32
C ALA A 439 13.62 -23.00 -5.78
N LEU A 440 13.89 -21.93 -5.03
CA LEU A 440 12.86 -21.08 -4.42
C LEU A 440 11.96 -20.41 -5.47
N VAL A 441 12.57 -19.83 -6.51
CA VAL A 441 11.85 -19.16 -7.60
C VAL A 441 11.07 -20.17 -8.46
N ASN A 442 11.71 -21.29 -8.84
CA ASN A 442 11.04 -22.29 -9.66
C ASN A 442 9.91 -22.98 -8.90
N TYR A 443 10.01 -23.14 -7.58
CA TYR A 443 8.89 -23.62 -6.77
C TYR A 443 7.65 -22.76 -7.01
N ILE A 444 7.75 -21.44 -6.90
CA ILE A 444 6.62 -20.51 -7.13
C ILE A 444 6.12 -20.62 -8.57
N ARG A 445 7.04 -20.55 -9.55
CA ARG A 445 6.70 -20.50 -10.98
C ARG A 445 5.92 -21.74 -11.45
N THR A 446 6.39 -22.92 -11.07
CA THR A 446 5.83 -24.18 -11.57
C THR A 446 4.65 -24.70 -10.77
N LEU A 447 4.24 -24.02 -9.69
CA LEU A 447 3.01 -24.38 -8.97
C LEU A 447 1.83 -24.42 -9.94
N PRO A 448 0.92 -25.40 -9.83
CA PRO A 448 -0.28 -25.45 -10.66
C PRO A 448 -1.14 -24.18 -10.61
N SER A 449 -1.04 -23.38 -9.53
CA SER A 449 -1.72 -22.08 -9.40
C SER A 449 -1.10 -20.96 -10.23
N ARG A 450 0.16 -21.08 -10.66
CA ARG A 450 0.87 -20.11 -11.51
C ARG A 450 1.04 -20.66 -12.92
N GLY A 451 1.56 -21.88 -13.06
CA GLY A 451 1.70 -22.56 -14.36
C GLY A 451 2.76 -21.94 -15.29
N ALA A 452 3.73 -21.21 -14.73
CA ALA A 452 4.82 -20.62 -15.51
C ALA A 452 5.97 -21.63 -15.73
N THR A 453 6.76 -21.40 -16.78
CA THR A 453 7.89 -22.28 -17.13
C THR A 453 9.01 -22.21 -16.09
N LEU A 454 9.77 -23.28 -15.86
CA LEU A 454 10.96 -23.20 -15.01
C LEU A 454 12.02 -22.27 -15.64
N LEU A 455 12.77 -21.55 -14.80
CA LEU A 455 13.98 -20.87 -15.21
C LEU A 455 15.16 -21.85 -15.17
N ALA A 456 16.10 -21.69 -16.09
CA ALA A 456 17.38 -22.43 -16.07
C ALA A 456 18.36 -21.84 -15.04
N THR A 457 18.34 -20.51 -14.87
CA THR A 457 19.15 -19.77 -13.90
C THR A 457 18.36 -18.60 -13.34
N VAL A 458 18.69 -18.17 -12.12
CA VAL A 458 18.12 -16.96 -11.51
C VAL A 458 19.22 -15.91 -11.36
N THR A 459 18.97 -14.72 -11.88
CA THR A 459 19.79 -13.51 -11.75
C THR A 459 18.98 -12.45 -10.99
N LEU A 460 19.62 -11.36 -10.56
CA LEU A 460 18.88 -10.26 -9.94
C LEU A 460 17.85 -9.66 -10.90
N ASP A 461 18.17 -9.49 -12.19
CA ASP A 461 17.23 -8.91 -13.16
C ASP A 461 15.99 -9.82 -13.36
N ASN A 462 16.18 -11.13 -13.55
CA ASN A 462 15.02 -12.02 -13.75
C ASN A 462 14.25 -12.31 -12.45
N LEU A 463 14.90 -12.17 -11.29
CA LEU A 463 14.23 -12.18 -9.99
C LEU A 463 13.37 -10.93 -9.80
N LEU A 464 13.82 -9.75 -10.21
CA LEU A 464 13.02 -8.52 -10.17
C LEU A 464 11.78 -8.63 -11.05
N ASP A 465 11.91 -9.26 -12.22
CA ASP A 465 10.75 -9.57 -13.06
C ASP A 465 9.82 -10.62 -12.44
N GLU A 466 10.35 -11.62 -11.72
CA GLU A 466 9.50 -12.57 -11.00
C GLU A 466 8.79 -11.91 -9.83
N ARG A 467 9.44 -11.01 -9.10
CA ARG A 467 8.80 -10.20 -8.06
C ARG A 467 7.67 -9.35 -8.65
N GLY A 468 7.89 -8.71 -9.79
CA GLY A 468 6.82 -8.01 -10.52
C GLY A 468 5.66 -8.94 -10.90
N ARG A 469 5.94 -10.08 -11.54
CA ARG A 469 4.89 -11.05 -11.91
C ARG A 469 4.11 -11.56 -10.70
N GLU A 470 4.80 -11.88 -9.63
CA GLU A 470 4.19 -12.48 -8.46
C GLU A 470 3.43 -11.44 -7.66
N LEU A 471 4.00 -10.25 -7.41
CA LEU A 471 3.51 -9.24 -6.48
C LEU A 471 2.83 -8.04 -7.14
N TYR A 472 2.47 -8.10 -8.43
CA TYR A 472 1.90 -6.96 -9.16
C TYR A 472 0.73 -6.30 -8.42
N MET A 473 0.68 -4.97 -8.36
CA MET A 473 -0.41 -4.21 -7.72
C MET A 473 -0.60 -4.50 -6.21
N GLU A 474 0.46 -4.92 -5.49
CA GLU A 474 0.45 -5.16 -4.03
C GLU A 474 1.18 -4.06 -3.21
N SER A 475 1.47 -2.91 -3.82
CA SER A 475 2.17 -1.74 -3.25
C SER A 475 3.64 -1.98 -2.88
N TRP A 476 4.33 -2.90 -3.56
CA TRP A 476 5.75 -3.21 -3.30
C TRP A 476 6.69 -2.86 -4.45
N ARG A 477 6.16 -2.56 -5.64
CA ARG A 477 6.97 -2.42 -6.85
C ARG A 477 8.01 -1.31 -6.76
N ARG A 478 7.64 -0.12 -6.25
CA ARG A 478 8.59 0.99 -6.07
C ARG A 478 9.78 0.58 -5.21
N GLN A 479 9.53 -0.04 -4.06
CA GLN A 479 10.58 -0.46 -3.14
C GLN A 479 11.54 -1.44 -3.80
N ASP A 480 10.99 -2.42 -4.53
CA ASP A 480 11.81 -3.39 -5.27
C ASP A 480 12.65 -2.67 -6.35
N LEU A 481 12.06 -1.78 -7.14
CA LEU A 481 12.80 -1.02 -8.15
C LEU A 481 13.91 -0.15 -7.54
N VAL A 482 13.68 0.49 -6.39
CA VAL A 482 14.69 1.28 -5.68
C VAL A 482 15.82 0.37 -5.22
N ARG A 483 15.51 -0.75 -4.56
CA ARG A 483 16.50 -1.70 -4.04
C ARG A 483 17.34 -2.35 -5.14
N PHE A 484 16.78 -2.51 -6.34
CA PHE A 484 17.50 -3.04 -7.50
C PHE A 484 18.18 -1.95 -8.34
N GLY A 485 18.08 -0.67 -7.97
CA GLY A 485 18.68 0.45 -8.72
C GLY A 485 18.03 0.69 -10.08
N LYS A 486 16.76 0.31 -10.26
CA LYS A 486 16.00 0.41 -11.52
C LYS A 486 14.87 1.45 -11.48
N TYR A 487 14.56 2.04 -10.33
CA TYR A 487 13.40 2.94 -10.19
C TYR A 487 13.43 4.16 -11.11
N LEU A 488 14.62 4.72 -11.34
CA LEU A 488 14.80 5.91 -12.16
C LEU A 488 14.93 5.60 -13.65
N THR A 489 15.09 4.34 -14.05
CA THR A 489 15.33 4.00 -15.46
C THR A 489 14.10 4.27 -16.32
N PRO A 490 14.27 4.47 -17.64
CA PRO A 490 13.15 4.58 -18.56
C PRO A 490 12.20 3.38 -18.49
N PHE A 491 10.91 3.62 -18.68
CA PHE A 491 9.87 2.62 -18.94
C PHE A 491 8.80 3.20 -19.87
N GLN A 492 7.84 2.40 -20.33
CA GLN A 492 6.79 2.85 -21.24
C GLN A 492 6.09 4.13 -20.72
N GLU A 493 5.89 5.13 -21.58
CA GLU A 493 5.35 6.46 -21.22
C GLU A 493 6.20 7.30 -20.23
N LYS A 494 7.41 6.84 -19.86
CA LYS A 494 8.50 7.60 -19.22
C LYS A 494 9.85 7.25 -19.87
N ASN A 495 10.12 7.80 -21.06
CA ASN A 495 11.26 7.42 -21.91
C ASN A 495 12.61 8.08 -21.55
N TYR A 496 12.81 8.46 -20.29
CA TYR A 496 14.02 9.12 -19.80
C TYR A 496 14.41 8.58 -18.43
N THR A 497 15.69 8.74 -18.09
CA THR A 497 16.18 8.52 -16.73
C THR A 497 15.76 9.71 -15.87
N SER A 498 15.06 9.43 -14.77
CA SER A 498 14.64 10.45 -13.81
C SER A 498 15.82 10.96 -12.97
N ASP A 499 15.69 12.17 -12.44
CA ASP A 499 16.66 12.73 -11.50
C ASP A 499 16.75 11.89 -10.21
N ASN A 500 17.95 11.79 -9.65
CA ASN A 500 18.23 11.05 -8.41
C ASN A 500 17.37 11.49 -7.22
N LYS A 501 16.92 12.75 -7.18
CA LYS A 501 16.06 13.26 -6.10
C LYS A 501 14.75 12.48 -5.98
N TYR A 502 14.24 11.91 -7.08
CA TYR A 502 12.96 11.21 -7.09
C TYR A 502 12.97 9.87 -6.38
N VAL A 503 14.15 9.32 -6.03
CA VAL A 503 14.24 8.12 -5.18
C VAL A 503 13.50 8.32 -3.87
N LEU A 504 13.53 9.52 -3.30
CA LEU A 504 12.66 9.90 -2.17
C LEU A 504 11.59 10.86 -2.65
N PHE A 505 10.39 10.72 -2.09
CA PHE A 505 9.37 11.76 -2.20
C PHE A 505 9.83 13.04 -1.46
N PRO A 506 9.44 14.22 -1.93
CA PRO A 506 9.69 15.46 -1.20
C PRO A 506 8.95 15.45 0.14
N ILE A 507 9.57 16.02 1.17
CA ILE A 507 8.83 16.37 2.39
C ILE A 507 7.82 17.45 1.99
N PRO A 508 6.52 17.28 2.28
CA PRO A 508 5.54 18.24 1.83
C PRO A 508 5.73 19.60 2.52
N ASN A 509 5.63 20.68 1.74
CA ASN A 509 6.08 22.02 2.16
C ASN A 509 5.37 22.53 3.41
N ARG A 510 4.08 22.20 3.55
CA ARG A 510 3.28 22.56 4.74
C ARG A 510 3.81 21.94 6.04
N PHE A 511 4.46 20.78 5.98
CA PHE A 511 5.04 20.12 7.16
C PHE A 511 6.41 20.72 7.51
N LEU A 512 7.20 21.13 6.51
CA LEU A 512 8.44 21.88 6.72
C LEU A 512 8.18 23.23 7.40
N ALA A 513 7.08 23.90 7.03
CA ALA A 513 6.72 25.20 7.59
C ALA A 513 6.37 25.15 9.10
N VAL A 514 5.90 24.01 9.61
CA VAL A 514 5.41 23.88 11.00
C VAL A 514 6.32 23.02 11.89
N ASN A 515 7.28 22.29 11.31
CA ASN A 515 8.24 21.48 12.07
C ASN A 515 9.68 21.76 11.63
N PRO A 516 10.45 22.57 12.39
CA PRO A 516 11.84 22.90 12.06
C PRO A 516 12.81 21.70 12.15
N ASN A 517 12.39 20.56 12.72
CA ASN A 517 13.21 19.35 12.78
C ASN A 517 13.18 18.55 11.47
N LEU A 518 12.19 18.80 10.59
CA LEU A 518 12.16 18.23 9.25
C LEU A 518 13.08 19.03 8.33
N THR A 519 13.75 18.33 7.42
CA THR A 519 14.56 18.96 6.37
C THR A 519 14.08 18.48 5.01
N GLN A 520 14.10 19.33 3.98
CA GLN A 520 13.77 18.86 2.65
C GLN A 520 14.77 17.78 2.18
N ASN A 521 14.28 16.80 1.41
CA ASN A 521 15.13 15.81 0.77
C ASN A 521 16.00 16.45 -0.32
N PRO A 522 17.24 15.99 -0.53
CA PRO A 522 18.16 16.63 -1.47
C PRO A 522 17.58 16.76 -2.89
N GLY A 523 17.71 17.96 -3.48
CA GLY A 523 17.33 18.26 -4.87
C GLY A 523 15.92 18.84 -5.09
N TYR A 524 15.10 18.91 -4.04
CA TYR A 524 13.77 19.54 -4.07
C TYR A 524 13.76 20.99 -3.64
#